data_AF-A0A354WQT6-F1
#
_entry.id   AF-A0A354WQT6-F1
#
_cell.length_a   1.000
_cell.length_b   1.000
_cell.length_c   1.000
_cell.angle_alpha   90.00
_cell.angle_beta   90.00
_cell.angle_gamma   90.00
#
_symmetry.space_group_name_H-M   'P 1'
#
loop_
_entity.id
_entity.type
_entity.pdbx_description
1 polymer ?
#
loop_
_entity_poly.entity_id
_entity_poly.type
_entity_poly.pdbx_seq_one_letter_code
_entity_poly.pdbx_strand_id
1 'polypeptide(L)'
;CLSKWAYELGLVKEKRFSVETGAGILYPEILENGHVRVDMGKPHLLAEEIPVVGMGKGQVIHQPLINGGTGKTYPITCVSMGNPHCVIFVDDIQSID
;
A
#
# COMPACT_ATOMS: atom_id res chain seq x y z
N CYS A 1 -3.85 -14.31 1.92
CA CYS A 1 -4.89 -15.27 1.46
C CYS A 1 -4.37 -16.19 0.36
N LEU A 2 -4.00 -15.64 -0.81
CA LEU A 2 -3.53 -16.42 -1.98
C LEU A 2 -2.47 -17.48 -1.62
N SER A 3 -1.43 -17.09 -0.88
CA SER A 3 -0.32 -18.00 -0.57
C SER A 3 -0.75 -19.20 0.28
N LYS A 4 -1.55 -18.94 1.33
CA LYS A 4 -2.09 -19.99 2.19
C LYS A 4 -3.05 -20.90 1.41
N TRP A 5 -3.94 -20.31 0.63
CA TRP A 5 -4.89 -21.04 -0.21
C TRP A 5 -4.18 -21.96 -1.24
N ALA A 6 -3.15 -21.45 -1.92
CA ALA A 6 -2.39 -22.23 -2.90
C ALA A 6 -1.63 -23.40 -2.25
N TYR A 7 -1.09 -23.19 -1.05
CA TYR A 7 -0.40 -24.23 -0.28
C TYR A 7 -1.38 -25.29 0.22
N GLU A 8 -2.54 -24.89 0.75
CA GLU A 8 -3.57 -25.82 1.26
C GLU A 8 -4.17 -26.70 0.16
N LEU A 9 -4.30 -26.17 -1.07
CA LEU A 9 -4.71 -26.95 -2.24
C LEU A 9 -3.59 -27.78 -2.88
N GLY A 10 -2.37 -27.71 -2.35
CA GLY A 10 -1.21 -28.43 -2.89
C GLY A 10 -0.70 -27.93 -4.25
N LEU A 11 -1.11 -26.73 -4.67
CA LEU A 11 -0.65 -26.09 -5.91
C LEU A 11 0.83 -25.67 -5.83
N VAL A 12 1.30 -25.42 -4.62
CA VAL A 12 2.70 -25.18 -4.28
C VAL A 12 3.10 -26.07 -3.10
N LYS A 13 4.32 -26.59 -3.13
CA LYS A 13 4.82 -27.54 -2.09
C LYS A 13 5.71 -26.88 -1.05
N GLU A 14 6.36 -25.79 -1.43
CA GLU A 14 7.25 -25.04 -0.55
C GLU A 14 6.47 -23.95 0.20
N LYS A 15 6.94 -23.61 1.40
CA LYS A 15 6.33 -22.52 2.20
C LYS A 15 6.72 -21.13 1.70
N ARG A 16 7.81 -21.01 0.93
CA ARG A 16 8.27 -19.78 0.29
C ARG A 16 8.28 -19.99 -1.22
N PHE A 17 7.67 -19.07 -1.97
CA PHE A 17 7.54 -19.16 -3.42
C PHE A 17 7.30 -17.77 -4.02
N SER A 18 7.42 -17.67 -5.35
CA SER A 18 7.13 -16.42 -6.08
C SER A 18 5.67 -16.34 -6.53
N VAL A 19 5.11 -15.14 -6.51
CA VAL A 19 3.77 -14.82 -7.02
C VAL A 19 3.86 -13.63 -7.96
N GLU A 20 3.42 -13.79 -9.20
CA GLU A 20 3.32 -12.68 -10.16
C GLU A 20 2.08 -11.82 -9.88
N THR A 21 2.26 -10.49 -9.87
CA THR A 21 1.19 -9.51 -9.66
C THR A 21 1.34 -8.34 -10.63
N GLY A 22 0.32 -7.48 -10.73
CA GLY A 22 0.43 -6.24 -11.50
C GLY A 22 1.49 -5.26 -10.99
N ALA A 23 1.99 -5.43 -9.76
CA ALA A 23 3.06 -4.64 -9.17
C ALA A 23 4.44 -5.33 -9.26
N GLY A 24 4.55 -6.44 -9.99
CA GLY A 24 5.76 -7.27 -10.09
C GLY A 24 5.67 -8.57 -9.31
N ILE A 25 6.79 -9.27 -9.19
CA ILE A 25 6.88 -10.56 -8.51
C ILE A 25 7.09 -10.36 -7.00
N LEU A 26 6.21 -10.95 -6.20
CA LEU A 26 6.29 -10.97 -4.74
C LEU A 26 6.78 -12.33 -4.23
N TYR A 27 7.37 -12.35 -3.04
CA TYR A 27 7.92 -13.56 -2.40
C TYR A 27 7.26 -13.83 -1.04
N PRO A 28 6.01 -14.32 -1.00
CA PRO A 28 5.38 -14.73 0.24
C PRO A 28 6.07 -15.93 0.89
N GLU A 29 6.00 -15.97 2.21
CA GLU A 29 6.49 -17.06 3.06
C GLU A 29 5.45 -17.38 4.14
N ILE A 30 5.02 -18.64 4.19
CA ILE A 30 4.13 -19.16 5.22
C ILE A 30 4.96 -19.51 6.46
N LEU A 31 4.68 -18.82 7.57
CA LEU A 31 5.36 -18.99 8.85
C LEU A 31 4.77 -20.16 9.64
N GLU A 32 5.48 -20.60 10.68
CA GLU A 32 5.07 -21.73 11.52
C GLU A 32 3.75 -21.50 12.26
N ASN A 33 3.46 -20.26 12.65
CA ASN A 33 2.20 -19.87 13.29
C ASN A 33 1.03 -19.71 12.31
N GLY A 34 1.22 -20.03 11.03
CA GLY A 34 0.19 -19.91 9.99
C GLY A 34 -0.02 -18.50 9.43
N HIS A 35 0.73 -17.50 9.90
CA HIS A 35 0.79 -16.19 9.26
C HIS A 35 1.60 -16.25 7.96
N VAL A 36 1.40 -15.27 7.09
CA VAL A 36 2.16 -15.13 5.85
C VAL A 36 2.94 -13.82 5.88
N ARG A 37 4.27 -13.91 5.76
CA ARG A 37 5.14 -12.76 5.55
C ARG A 37 5.28 -12.53 4.05
N VAL A 38 5.17 -11.29 3.60
CA VAL A 38 5.33 -10.93 2.18
C VAL A 38 6.33 -9.79 2.08
N ASP A 39 7.34 -9.96 1.24
CA ASP A 39 8.16 -8.84 0.80
C ASP A 39 7.33 -8.02 -0.20
N MET A 40 6.90 -6.83 0.22
CA MET A 40 6.09 -5.90 -0.58
C MET A 40 6.94 -5.01 -1.49
N GLY A 41 8.26 -5.21 -1.51
CA GLY A 41 9.18 -4.36 -2.26
C GLY A 41 9.35 -2.97 -1.62
N LYS A 42 9.88 -2.05 -2.41
CA LYS A 42 10.13 -0.66 -1.98
C LYS A 42 8.93 0.22 -2.34
N PRO A 43 8.61 1.22 -1.51
CA PRO A 43 7.61 2.21 -1.86
C PRO A 43 8.12 3.12 -3.00
N HIS A 44 7.18 3.55 -3.85
CA HIS A 44 7.36 4.67 -4.75
C HIS A 44 6.89 5.95 -4.08
N LEU A 45 7.71 6.99 -4.14
CA LEU A 45 7.53 8.20 -3.32
C LEU A 45 7.37 9.47 -4.14
N LEU A 46 7.66 9.44 -5.45
CA LEU A 46 7.51 10.60 -6.30
C LEU A 46 6.06 10.73 -6.76
N ALA A 47 5.54 11.96 -6.81
CA ALA A 47 4.17 12.26 -7.21
C ALA A 47 3.79 11.61 -8.57
N GLU A 48 4.71 11.65 -9.53
CA GLU A 48 4.56 11.04 -10.85
C GLU A 48 4.51 9.50 -10.86
N GLU A 49 5.13 8.85 -9.86
CA GLU A 49 5.04 7.39 -9.68
C GLU A 49 3.77 6.96 -8.93
N ILE A 50 3.11 7.87 -8.21
CA ILE A 50 1.89 7.65 -7.41
C ILE A 50 0.61 8.16 -8.12
N PRO A 51 0.71 8.55 -9.40
CA PRO A 51 -0.21 9.47 -10.10
C PRO A 51 -0.85 10.64 -9.32
N VAL A 52 -0.12 11.34 -8.46
CA VAL A 52 -0.66 12.53 -7.76
C VAL A 52 -0.54 13.78 -8.65
N VAL A 53 -1.64 14.50 -8.81
CA VAL A 53 -1.69 15.77 -9.57
C VAL A 53 -1.89 16.97 -8.64
N GLY A 54 -1.41 18.14 -9.05
CA GLY A 54 -1.66 19.40 -8.34
C GLY A 54 -0.83 19.62 -7.06
N MET A 55 0.04 18.69 -6.68
CA MET A 55 0.85 18.75 -5.45
C MET A 55 2.34 19.04 -5.69
N GLY A 56 2.68 19.57 -6.88
CA GLY A 56 4.06 19.83 -7.28
C GLY A 56 4.80 18.60 -7.79
N LYS A 57 6.12 18.72 -7.91
CA LYS A 57 7.04 17.64 -8.33
C LYS A 57 7.76 17.06 -7.11
N GLY A 58 8.12 15.78 -7.17
CA GLY A 58 8.83 15.11 -6.08
C GLY A 58 7.90 14.48 -5.05
N GLN A 59 8.37 14.37 -3.81
CA GLN A 59 7.62 13.70 -2.74
C GLN A 59 6.46 14.55 -2.22
N VAL A 60 5.30 13.91 -2.02
CA VAL A 60 4.12 14.54 -1.42
C VAL A 60 4.10 14.21 0.06
N ILE A 61 4.72 15.06 0.88
CA ILE A 61 4.82 14.89 2.33
C ILE A 61 4.20 16.10 3.01
N HIS A 62 3.24 15.85 3.89
CA HIS A 62 2.53 16.86 4.67
C HIS A 62 1.97 18.02 3.81
N GLN A 63 1.46 17.69 2.61
CA GLN A 63 0.84 18.67 1.71
C GLN A 63 -0.63 18.88 2.06
N PRO A 64 -1.19 20.09 1.90
CA PRO A 64 -2.60 20.34 2.22
C PRO A 64 -3.53 19.78 1.13
N LEU A 65 -4.51 18.96 1.53
CA LEU A 65 -5.62 18.53 0.69
C LEU A 65 -6.94 19.08 1.25
N ILE A 66 -7.68 19.82 0.44
CA ILE A 66 -8.96 20.42 0.85
C ILE A 66 -10.11 19.46 0.47
N ASN A 67 -10.92 19.08 1.46
CA ASN A 67 -12.19 18.40 1.21
C ASN A 67 -13.18 19.40 0.61
N GLY A 68 -13.56 19.20 -0.65
CA GLY A 68 -14.46 20.11 -1.37
C GLY A 68 -15.89 20.19 -0.81
N GLY A 69 -16.33 19.17 -0.03
CA GLY A 69 -17.66 19.16 0.59
C GLY A 69 -17.71 19.92 1.91
N THR A 70 -16.65 19.85 2.72
CA THR A 70 -16.63 20.42 4.08
C THR A 70 -15.73 21.65 4.22
N GLY A 71 -14.84 21.88 3.24
CA GLY A 71 -13.82 22.93 3.29
C GLY A 71 -12.66 22.63 4.26
N LYS A 72 -12.70 21.49 4.96
CA LYS A 72 -11.61 21.10 5.87
C LYS A 72 -10.34 20.79 5.08
N THR A 73 -9.21 21.17 5.65
CA THR A 73 -7.88 20.90 5.08
C THR A 73 -7.21 19.79 5.88
N TYR A 74 -6.74 18.76 5.17
CA TYR A 74 -6.03 17.62 5.72
C TYR A 74 -4.57 17.64 5.27
N PRO A 75 -3.59 17.52 6.17
CA PRO A 75 -2.21 17.28 5.78
C PRO A 75 -2.07 15.82 5.31
N ILE A 76 -1.72 15.65 4.03
CA ILE A 76 -1.57 14.34 3.39
C ILE A 76 -0.12 13.98 3.14
N THR A 77 0.17 12.68 3.17
CA THR A 77 1.40 12.10 2.61
C THR A 77 1.02 11.00 1.63
N CYS A 78 1.52 11.04 0.40
CA CYS A 78 1.21 10.03 -0.62
C CYS A 78 2.36 9.05 -0.79
N VAL A 79 2.00 7.79 -1.02
CA VAL A 79 2.93 6.69 -1.29
C VAL A 79 2.27 5.70 -2.24
N SER A 80 3.06 4.94 -3.00
CA SER A 80 2.57 3.80 -3.77
C SER A 80 3.34 2.54 -3.41
N MET A 81 2.61 1.45 -3.19
CA MET A 81 3.15 0.10 -3.03
C MET A 81 2.82 -0.77 -4.26
N GLY A 82 2.66 -0.12 -5.43
CA GLY A 82 2.09 -0.70 -6.66
C GLY A 82 0.68 -0.19 -6.98
N ASN A 83 0.07 0.54 -6.04
CA ASN A 83 -1.20 1.24 -6.18
C ASN A 83 -1.16 2.54 -5.34
N PRO A 84 -1.98 3.56 -5.66
CA PRO A 84 -1.92 4.85 -4.99
C PRO A 84 -2.52 4.82 -3.58
N HIS A 85 -1.80 5.36 -2.61
CA HIS A 85 -2.27 5.60 -1.24
C HIS A 85 -2.11 7.07 -0.85
N CYS A 86 -3.13 7.61 -0.16
CA CYS A 86 -3.13 8.93 0.46
C CYS A 86 -3.33 8.76 1.97
N VAL A 87 -2.32 9.12 2.76
CA VAL A 87 -2.29 8.93 4.22
C VAL A 87 -2.55 10.25 4.92
N ILE A 88 -3.48 10.23 5.87
CA ILE A 88 -3.81 11.34 6.76
C ILE A 88 -3.59 10.86 8.20
N PHE A 89 -2.84 11.63 8.99
CA PHE A 89 -2.72 11.41 10.43
C PHE A 89 -3.83 12.17 11.16
N VAL A 90 -4.51 11.49 12.08
CA VAL A 90 -5.56 12.07 12.91
C VAL A 90 -5.43 11.62 14.35
N ASP A 91 -5.91 12.45 15.27
CA ASP A 91 -5.97 12.12 16.70
C ASP A 91 -7.09 11.10 17.00
N ASP A 92 -8.21 11.19 16.26
CA ASP A 92 -9.35 10.28 16.38
C ASP A 92 -9.86 9.88 14.99
N ILE A 93 -9.93 8.57 14.72
CA ILE A 93 -10.43 8.02 13.45
C ILE A 93 -11.90 8.36 13.20
N GLN A 94 -12.69 8.59 14.26
CA GLN A 94 -14.09 8.99 14.13
C GLN A 94 -14.28 10.45 13.71
N SER A 95 -13.20 11.25 13.74
CA SER A 95 -13.27 12.68 13.41
C SER A 95 -13.11 13.00 11.92
N ILE A 96 -12.78 11.99 11.10
CA ILE A 96 -12.64 12.11 9.65
C ILE A 96 -14.02 12.12 8.98
N ASP A 97 -14.23 13.07 8.05
CA ASP A 97 -15.46 13.27 7.28
C ASP A 97 -15.34 12.91 5.78
#